data_AF-A0A401Y6R0-F1
#
_entry.id   AF-A0A401Y6R0-F1
#
_cell.length_a   1.000
_cell.length_b   1.000
_cell.length_c   1.000
_cell.angle_alpha   90.00
_cell.angle_beta   90.00
_cell.angle_gamma   90.00
#
_symmetry.space_group_name_H-M   'P 1'
#
loop_
_entity.id
_entity.type
_entity.pdbx_description
1 polymer ?
#
loop_
_entity_poly.entity_id
_entity_poly.type
_entity_poly.pdbx_seq_one_letter_code
_entity_poly.pdbx_strand_id
1 'polypeptide(L)'
;MLETSHPPTYYLPHEAFAPGVLRPAEGSSYCEWKGRAAHYDLLSDGVVAPRAAWTYPQPTPGFEPIAHALAVMPALVERCTVDGETVVPQAGGFYGGWVTSRVVGPFKGEPGSMGW
;
A
#
# COMPACT_ATOMS: atom_id res chain seq x y z
N MET A 1 11.69 -4.50 5.33
CA MET A 1 12.15 -5.58 4.43
C MET A 1 12.17 -5.00 3.02
N LEU A 2 13.35 -4.92 2.38
CA LEU A 2 13.53 -4.41 1.02
C LEU A 2 13.65 -5.62 0.09
N GLU A 3 12.58 -5.91 -0.65
CA GLU A 3 12.64 -6.85 -1.76
C GLU A 3 13.15 -6.06 -2.97
N THR A 4 14.30 -6.45 -3.51
CA THR A 4 15.22 -5.69 -4.39
C THR A 4 14.66 -5.18 -5.73
N SER A 5 13.34 -5.25 -5.97
CA SER A 5 12.71 -4.87 -7.24
C SER A 5 11.38 -4.11 -7.08
N HIS A 6 10.96 -3.82 -5.84
CA HIS A 6 9.72 -3.08 -5.55
C HIS A 6 10.06 -1.76 -4.85
N PRO A 7 9.43 -0.64 -5.23
CA PRO A 7 9.50 0.58 -4.46
C PRO A 7 8.92 0.33 -3.06
N PRO A 8 9.35 1.10 -2.04
CA PRO A 8 8.90 0.88 -0.69
C PRO A 8 7.37 0.98 -0.59
N THR A 9 6.79 0.12 0.24
CA THR A 9 5.43 0.30 0.73
C THR A 9 5.52 0.80 2.16
N TYR A 10 4.89 1.94 2.45
CA TYR A 10 4.81 2.45 3.81
C TYR A 10 3.67 1.78 4.56
N TYR A 11 4.00 1.22 5.73
CA TYR A 11 3.04 0.72 6.70
C TYR A 11 2.99 1.72 7.86
N LEU A 12 1.83 2.34 8.03
CA LEU A 12 1.59 3.39 9.02
C LEU A 12 0.65 2.87 10.10
N PRO A 13 0.82 3.28 11.36
CA PRO A 13 -0.11 2.88 12.41
C PRO A 13 -1.47 3.53 12.17
N HIS A 14 -2.53 2.97 12.76
CA HIS A 14 -3.90 3.42 12.52
C HIS A 14 -4.11 4.89 12.95
N GLU A 15 -3.42 5.36 13.99
CA GLU A 15 -3.46 6.75 14.44
C GLU A 15 -2.84 7.76 13.45
N ALA A 16 -2.12 7.31 12.43
CA ALA A 16 -1.64 8.18 11.35
C ALA A 16 -2.78 8.63 10.41
N PHE A 17 -3.96 8.02 10.49
CA PHE A 17 -5.12 8.35 9.69
C PHE A 17 -6.10 9.19 10.50
N ALA A 18 -6.62 10.26 9.89
CA ALA A 18 -7.61 11.11 10.55
C ALA A 18 -8.89 10.31 10.88
N PRO A 19 -9.60 10.67 11.97
CA PRO A 19 -10.84 9.99 12.35
C PRO A 19 -11.86 9.96 11.20
N GLY A 20 -12.44 8.79 10.95
CA GLY A 20 -13.46 8.59 9.91
C GLY A 20 -12.91 8.34 8.49
N VAL A 21 -11.60 8.45 8.27
CA VAL A 21 -10.98 8.18 6.95
C VAL A 21 -10.98 6.68 6.63
N LEU A 22 -10.79 5.83 7.64
CA LEU A 22 -10.71 4.39 7.47
C LEU A 22 -12.07 3.73 7.74
N ARG A 23 -12.59 3.00 6.74
CA ARG A 23 -13.76 2.13 6.92
C ARG A 23 -13.40 0.70 6.54
N PRO A 24 -13.61 -0.31 7.42
CA PRO A 24 -13.41 -1.70 7.06
C PRO A 24 -14.20 -2.07 5.80
N ALA A 25 -13.54 -2.73 4.85
CA ALA A 25 -14.14 -3.18 3.61
C ALA A 25 -14.29 -4.71 3.62
N GLU A 26 -15.29 -5.22 2.91
CA GLU A 26 -15.46 -6.65 2.76
C GLU A 26 -14.36 -7.29 1.89
N GLY A 27 -14.10 -8.56 2.18
CA GLY A 27 -13.10 -9.36 1.47
C GLY A 27 -11.70 -9.29 2.10
N SER A 28 -10.84 -10.15 1.57
CA SER A 28 -9.43 -10.23 1.96
C SER A 28 -8.62 -10.73 0.79
N SER A 29 -7.35 -10.34 0.73
CA SER A 29 -6.37 -10.90 -0.20
C SER A 29 -5.36 -11.74 0.58
N TYR A 30 -4.64 -12.60 -0.14
CA TYR A 30 -3.61 -13.44 0.45
C TYR A 30 -2.27 -13.16 -0.23
N CYS A 31 -1.26 -12.87 0.56
CA CYS A 31 0.12 -12.79 0.13
C CYS A 31 0.84 -14.03 0.66
N GLU A 32 1.44 -14.81 -0.23
CA GLU A 32 2.19 -16.02 0.13
C GLU A 32 3.31 -15.77 1.16
N TRP A 33 3.85 -14.55 1.19
CA TRP A 33 4.90 -14.14 2.11
C TRP A 33 4.37 -13.61 3.43
N LYS A 34 3.37 -12.72 3.39
CA LYS A 34 2.91 -11.90 4.54
C LYS A 34 1.64 -12.43 5.20
N GLY A 35 0.94 -13.37 4.57
CA GLY A 35 -0.32 -13.92 5.05
C GLY A 35 -1.55 -13.17 4.52
N ARG A 36 -2.64 -13.22 5.29
CA ARG A 36 -3.94 -12.68 4.89
C ARG A 36 -4.03 -11.19 5.18
N ALA A 37 -4.33 -10.41 4.14
CA ALA A 37 -4.60 -8.98 4.24
C ALA A 37 -6.10 -8.71 4.38
N ALA A 38 -6.46 -7.80 5.28
CA ALA A 38 -7.79 -7.20 5.35
C ALA A 38 -7.80 -5.84 4.62
N HIS A 39 -8.93 -5.47 4.03
CA HIS A 39 -9.06 -4.24 3.25
C HIS A 39 -9.83 -3.15 3.99
N TYR A 40 -9.51 -1.91 3.66
CA TYR A 40 -10.22 -0.71 4.10
C TYR A 40 -10.55 0.15 2.89
N ASP A 41 -11.74 0.76 2.91
CA ASP A 41 -12.05 1.91 2.07
C ASP A 41 -11.40 3.16 2.68
N LEU A 42 -10.98 4.08 1.82
CA LEU A 42 -10.55 5.42 2.22
C LEU A 42 -11.65 6.43 1.91
N LEU A 43 -12.01 7.20 2.92
CA LEU A 43 -13.06 8.22 2.85
C LEU A 43 -12.42 9.61 2.93
N SER A 44 -12.72 10.48 1.98
CA SER A 44 -12.29 11.89 1.98
C SER A 44 -13.33 12.75 1.28
N ASP A 45 -13.74 13.86 1.88
CA ASP A 45 -14.61 14.88 1.25
C ASP A 45 -15.87 14.33 0.55
N GLY A 46 -16.48 13.30 1.14
CA GLY A 46 -17.67 12.64 0.60
C GLY A 46 -17.39 11.63 -0.53
N VAL A 47 -16.13 11.45 -0.93
CA VAL A 47 -15.67 10.43 -1.87
C VAL A 47 -15.23 9.18 -1.12
N VAL A 48 -15.52 8.02 -1.70
CA VAL A 48 -15.09 6.71 -1.21
C VAL A 48 -14.14 6.11 -2.24
N ALA A 49 -12.91 5.82 -1.83
CA ALA A 49 -11.97 5.00 -2.58
C ALA A 49 -12.05 3.54 -2.07
N PRO A 50 -12.73 2.64 -2.79
CA PRO A 50 -13.02 1.31 -2.29
C PRO A 50 -11.77 0.43 -2.23
N ARG A 51 -11.58 -0.28 -1.11
CA ARG A 51 -10.42 -1.17 -0.87
C ARG A 51 -9.06 -0.53 -1.17
N ALA A 52 -8.96 0.79 -0.98
CA ALA A 52 -7.76 1.57 -1.27
C ALA A 52 -6.68 1.49 -0.18
N ALA A 53 -6.95 0.80 0.93
CA ALA A 53 -5.97 0.48 1.94
C ALA A 53 -6.05 -1.00 2.36
N TRP A 54 -4.97 -1.51 2.93
CA TRP A 54 -4.93 -2.86 3.49
C TRP A 54 -4.05 -2.93 4.74
N THR A 55 -4.28 -3.97 5.53
CA THR A 55 -3.49 -4.29 6.72
C THR A 55 -3.28 -5.79 6.83
N TYR A 56 -2.27 -6.22 7.57
CA TYR A 56 -2.08 -7.61 7.97
C TYR A 56 -2.37 -7.73 9.48
N PRO A 57 -3.58 -8.19 9.88
CA PRO A 57 -3.91 -8.32 11.30
C PRO A 57 -3.10 -9.43 11.98
N GLN A 58 -2.76 -10.47 11.23
CA GLN A 58 -1.99 -11.62 11.69
C GLN A 58 -0.96 -11.96 10.62
N PRO A 59 0.14 -11.19 10.52
CA PRO A 59 1.17 -11.47 9.54
C PRO A 59 1.90 -12.78 9.89
N THR A 60 2.53 -13.37 8.88
CA THR A 60 3.43 -14.52 9.04
C THR A 60 4.68 -14.16 9.86
N PRO A 61 5.38 -15.17 10.43
CA PRO A 61 6.59 -14.92 11.21
C PRO A 61 7.65 -14.14 10.42
N GLY A 62 8.29 -13.15 11.06
CA GLY A 62 9.24 -12.22 10.44
C GLY A 62 8.62 -10.93 9.91
N PHE A 63 7.28 -10.82 9.88
CA PHE A 63 6.54 -9.62 9.50
C PHE A 63 5.71 -9.03 10.66
N GLU A 64 5.97 -9.45 11.90
CA GLU A 64 5.32 -8.92 13.10
C GLU A 64 5.37 -7.39 13.24
N PRO A 65 6.47 -6.69 12.84
CA PRO A 65 6.52 -5.24 12.95
C PRO A 65 5.46 -4.47 12.15
N ILE A 66 4.82 -5.10 11.14
CA ILE A 66 3.74 -4.49 10.35
C ILE A 66 2.35 -4.99 10.76
N ALA A 67 2.24 -5.76 11.85
CA ALA A 67 0.95 -6.22 12.35
C ALA A 67 0.03 -5.03 12.63
N HIS A 68 -1.19 -5.07 12.08
CA HIS A 68 -2.21 -4.02 12.17
C HIS A 68 -1.85 -2.65 11.57
N ALA A 69 -0.63 -2.45 11.11
CA ALA A 69 -0.27 -1.26 10.35
C ALA A 69 -0.98 -1.29 8.99
N LEU A 70 -1.32 -0.11 8.48
CA LEU A 70 -2.02 0.07 7.21
C LEU A 70 -1.07 0.59 6.13
N ALA A 71 -1.25 0.06 4.93
CA ALA A 71 -0.69 0.62 3.73
C ALA A 71 -1.81 1.11 2.82
N VAL A 72 -1.52 2.13 2.01
CA VAL A 72 -2.45 2.73 1.04
C VAL A 72 -1.99 2.38 -0.37
N MET A 73 -2.94 2.20 -1.27
CA MET A 73 -2.72 2.01 -2.70
C MET A 73 -2.72 3.38 -3.40
N PRO A 74 -1.55 3.95 -3.77
CA PRO A 74 -1.51 5.30 -4.34
C PRO A 74 -2.29 5.42 -5.66
N ALA A 75 -2.39 4.30 -6.41
CA ALA A 75 -3.12 4.23 -7.67
C ALA A 75 -4.65 4.36 -7.54
N LEU A 76 -5.20 4.21 -6.32
CA LEU A 76 -6.64 4.22 -6.07
C LEU A 76 -7.14 5.50 -5.39
N VAL A 77 -6.26 6.49 -5.20
CA VAL A 77 -6.59 7.78 -4.61
C VAL A 77 -6.23 8.91 -5.57
N GLU A 78 -6.89 10.06 -5.43
CA GLU A 78 -6.62 11.23 -6.28
C GLU A 78 -5.19 11.75 -6.07
N ARG A 79 -4.73 11.78 -4.81
CA ARG A 79 -3.40 12.25 -4.45
C ARG A 79 -2.88 11.53 -3.22
N CYS A 80 -1.66 11.01 -3.32
CA CYS A 80 -0.90 10.45 -2.22
C CYS A 80 0.44 11.20 -2.14
N THR A 81 0.84 11.66 -0.96
CA THR A 81 2.12 12.36 -0.78
C THR A 81 2.94 11.76 0.35
N VAL A 82 4.27 11.83 0.21
CA VAL A 82 5.25 11.51 1.26
C VAL A 82 6.21 12.69 1.35
N ASP A 83 6.40 13.25 2.55
CA ASP A 83 7.24 14.43 2.77
C ASP A 83 6.94 15.60 1.82
N GLY A 84 5.67 15.79 1.46
CA GLY A 84 5.22 16.83 0.53
C GLY A 84 5.42 16.51 -0.96
N GLU A 85 6.04 15.39 -1.29
CA GLU A 85 6.20 14.91 -2.66
C GLU A 85 5.04 14.02 -3.08
N THR A 86 4.48 14.24 -4.27
CA THR A 86 3.44 13.37 -4.83
C THR A 86 4.04 12.03 -5.24
N VAL A 87 3.46 10.95 -4.71
CA VAL A 87 3.85 9.57 -4.99
C VAL A 87 3.37 9.18 -6.38
N VAL A 88 4.28 8.61 -7.18
CA VAL A 88 3.92 7.89 -8.40
C VAL A 88 3.62 6.44 -8.03
N PRO A 89 2.43 5.89 -8.36
CA PRO A 89 2.15 4.49 -8.07
C PRO A 89 3.06 3.57 -8.87
N GLN A 90 3.46 2.46 -8.27
CA GLN A 90 4.12 1.39 -9.01
C GLN A 90 3.23 0.92 -10.17
N ALA A 91 3.82 0.82 -11.36
CA ALA A 91 3.12 0.35 -12.55
C ALA A 91 2.57 -1.08 -12.36
N GLY A 92 1.45 -1.38 -13.02
CA GLY A 92 0.78 -2.69 -12.96
C GLY A 92 -0.38 -2.78 -11.97
N GLY A 93 -0.53 -1.83 -11.02
CA GLY A 93 -1.75 -1.70 -10.19
C GLY A 93 -2.00 -2.82 -9.16
N PHE A 94 -1.12 -3.83 -9.10
CA PHE A 94 -1.20 -4.93 -8.13
C PHE A 94 -0.39 -4.66 -6.86
N TYR A 95 0.65 -3.83 -6.96
CA TYR A 95 1.56 -3.52 -5.87
C TYR A 95 1.34 -2.08 -5.42
N GLY A 96 1.08 -1.88 -4.13
CA GLY A 96 0.97 -0.53 -3.57
C GLY A 96 2.34 0.02 -3.21
N GLY A 97 3.27 -0.03 -4.15
CA GLY A 97 4.60 0.56 -4.04
C GLY A 97 4.56 2.07 -4.30
N TRP A 98 5.35 2.81 -3.52
CA TRP A 98 5.35 4.26 -3.47
C TRP A 98 6.64 4.77 -4.12
N VAL A 99 6.57 5.26 -5.36
CA VAL A 99 7.72 5.84 -6.05
C VAL A 99 7.76 7.34 -5.77
N THR A 100 8.86 7.80 -5.16
CA THR A 100 9.20 9.22 -5.02
C THR A 100 10.54 9.47 -5.71
N SER A 101 10.93 10.73 -5.90
CA SER A 101 12.22 11.17 -6.48
C SER A 101 13.44 10.59 -5.75
N ARG A 102 13.25 10.16 -4.50
CA ARG A 102 14.27 9.55 -3.65
C ARG A 102 14.38 8.02 -3.84
N VAL A 103 13.45 7.40 -4.55
CA VAL A 103 13.45 5.96 -4.85
C VAL A 103 13.86 5.76 -6.30
N VAL A 104 15.04 5.20 -6.52
CA VAL A 104 15.58 4.95 -7.86
C VAL A 104 15.36 3.49 -8.24
N GLY A 105 14.68 3.28 -9.37
CA GLY A 105 14.38 1.95 -9.94
C GLY A 105 15.56 1.30 -10.69
N PRO A 106 15.30 0.21 -11.42
CA PRO A 106 14.01 -0.14 -12.05
C PRO A 106 13.00 -0.83 -11.13
N PHE A 107 11.71 -0.70 -11.45
CA PHE A 107 10.60 -1.32 -10.69
C PHE A 107 9.81 -2.32 -11.54
N LYS A 108 9.38 -3.42 -10.91
CA LYS A 108 8.49 -4.40 -11.53
C LYS A 108 7.16 -3.76 -11.97
N GLY A 109 6.71 -4.01 -13.19
CA GLY A 109 5.48 -3.47 -13.79
C GLY A 109 5.70 -2.44 -14.91
N GLU A 110 6.91 -1.89 -15.05
CA GLU A 110 7.30 -1.04 -16.20
C GLU A 110 7.44 -1.87 -17.50
N PRO A 111 7.23 -1.28 -18.69
CA PRO A 111 7.42 -1.99 -19.96
C PRO A 111 8.81 -2.65 -20.04
N GLY A 112 8.85 -3.98 -20.18
CA GLY A 112 10.10 -4.76 -20.19
C GLY A 112 10.47 -5.44 -18.86
N SER A 113 9.72 -5.21 -17.77
CA SER A 113 9.98 -5.80 -16.45
C SER A 113 9.09 -7.00 -16.05
N MET A 114 8.32 -7.53 -17.00
CA MET A 114 7.32 -8.59 -16.77
C MET A 114 7.91 -9.98 -16.43
N GLY A 115 9.22 -10.16 -16.50
CA GLY A 115 9.89 -11.46 -16.33
C GLY A 115 10.71 -11.62 -15.05
N TRP A 116 10.60 -10.68 -14.10
CA TRP A 116 11.48 -10.57 -12.93
C TRP A 116 10.72 -10.91 -11.65
#